data_AF-B5VR53-F1
#
_entry.id   AF-B5VR53-F1
#
_cell.length_a   1.000
_cell.length_b   1.000
_cell.length_c   1.000
_cell.angle_alpha   90.00
_cell.angle_beta   90.00
_cell.angle_gamma   90.00
#
_symmetry.space_group_name_H-M   'P 1'
#
loop_
_entity.id
_entity.type
_entity.pdbx_description
1 polymer ?
#
loop_
_entity_poly.entity_id
_entity_poly.type
_entity_poly.pdbx_seq_one_letter_code
_entity_poly.pdbx_strand_id
1 'polypeptide(L)'
;KLPNNFVYMSDVNQLSGFMFHYSKPYEVLSQAGNLLKYISFTDLPVNPPRDDKEWESSIEPKAIIRCAVPQNENELKLLNQIISLVVEIYDGFTQDLVQQSPNLFITNDILKRTTNLRQQELNKIKKFMKETELELAKEKKLELEKAKRRQLKASGQQEKVDQKMKEKRERRLKNKQRTRFQ
;
A
#
# COMPACT_ATOMS: atom_id res chain seq x y z
N LYS A 1 2.03 30.39 -4.30
CA LYS A 1 0.72 30.12 -3.64
C LYS A 1 -0.15 29.39 -4.62
N LEU A 2 -0.90 28.35 -4.23
CA LEU A 2 -1.81 27.65 -5.15
C LEU A 2 -3.09 28.49 -5.38
N PRO A 3 -3.77 28.33 -6.52
CA PRO A 3 -5.14 28.84 -6.71
C PRO A 3 -6.10 28.21 -5.70
N ASN A 4 -7.18 28.93 -5.33
CA ASN A 4 -8.08 28.54 -4.23
C ASN A 4 -8.78 27.18 -4.43
N ASN A 5 -8.88 26.70 -5.66
CA ASN A 5 -9.51 25.43 -6.05
C ASN A 5 -8.54 24.23 -6.01
N PHE A 6 -7.26 24.43 -5.70
CA PHE A 6 -6.27 23.37 -5.60
C PHE A 6 -5.64 23.32 -4.21
N VAL A 7 -5.37 22.11 -3.74
CA VAL A 7 -4.70 21.85 -2.47
C VAL A 7 -3.57 20.85 -2.68
N TYR A 8 -2.52 20.93 -1.85
CA TYR A 8 -1.52 19.87 -1.78
C TYR A 8 -2.02 18.76 -0.87
N MET A 9 -1.87 17.52 -1.33
CA MET A 9 -2.11 16.33 -0.53
C MET A 9 -0.83 15.52 -0.52
N SER A 10 -0.16 15.48 0.63
CA SER A 10 1.06 14.71 0.83
C SER A 10 1.10 14.22 2.28
N ASP A 11 1.48 12.96 2.46
CA ASP A 11 1.73 12.38 3.80
C ASP A 11 2.95 13.03 4.47
N VAL A 12 3.85 13.61 3.68
CA VAL A 12 5.00 14.39 4.14
C VAL A 12 4.78 15.85 3.77
N ASN A 13 4.34 16.67 4.72
CA ASN A 13 4.01 18.09 4.50
C ASN A 13 5.13 18.92 3.85
N GLN A 14 6.40 18.52 4.06
CA GLN A 14 7.55 19.16 3.43
C GLN A 14 7.51 19.03 1.90
N LEU A 15 6.84 18.03 1.33
CA LEU A 15 6.71 17.85 -0.12
C LEU A 15 5.75 18.84 -0.79
N SER A 16 4.91 19.54 -0.03
CA SER A 16 3.96 20.52 -0.58
C SER A 16 4.65 21.66 -1.35
N GLY A 17 5.92 21.94 -1.07
CA GLY A 17 6.70 22.93 -1.80
C GLY A 17 7.29 22.45 -3.13
N PHE A 18 7.22 21.15 -3.44
CA PHE A 18 7.98 20.53 -4.53
C PHE A 18 7.69 21.18 -5.89
N MET A 19 6.42 21.34 -6.25
CA MET A 19 6.05 21.97 -7.53
C MET A 19 6.48 23.44 -7.61
N PHE A 20 6.43 24.18 -6.50
CA PHE A 20 6.84 25.60 -6.47
C PHE A 20 8.34 25.81 -6.51
N HIS A 21 9.10 24.80 -6.07
CA HIS A 21 10.54 24.85 -6.13
C HIS A 21 11.04 24.77 -7.58
N TYR A 22 10.41 23.90 -8.39
CA TYR A 22 10.85 23.65 -9.76
C TYR A 22 10.07 24.41 -10.85
N SER A 23 8.89 24.94 -10.55
CA SER A 23 8.09 25.69 -11.52
C SER A 23 7.20 26.75 -10.87
N LYS A 24 6.53 27.56 -11.69
CA LYS A 24 5.59 28.63 -11.28
C LYS A 24 4.17 28.29 -11.73
N PRO A 25 3.49 27.34 -11.08
CA PRO A 25 2.26 26.75 -11.60
C PRO A 25 1.02 27.65 -11.49
N TYR A 26 1.09 28.78 -10.78
CA TYR A 26 -0.09 29.55 -10.40
C TYR A 26 -0.92 30.03 -11.60
N GLU A 27 -0.29 30.59 -12.63
CA GLU A 27 -1.00 31.17 -13.77
C GLU A 27 -1.73 30.11 -14.59
N VAL A 28 -1.06 28.98 -14.86
CA VAL A 28 -1.62 27.85 -15.59
C VAL A 28 -2.73 27.19 -14.78
N LEU A 29 -2.48 26.90 -13.50
CA LEU A 29 -3.48 26.25 -12.64
C LEU A 29 -4.71 27.14 -12.38
N SER A 30 -4.55 28.47 -12.33
CA SER A 30 -5.69 29.38 -12.14
C SER A 30 -6.70 29.31 -13.27
N GLN A 31 -6.24 28.99 -14.49
CA GLN A 31 -7.09 28.83 -15.67
C GLN A 31 -7.65 27.40 -15.79
N ALA A 32 -6.98 26.42 -15.16
CA ALA A 32 -7.26 25.00 -15.31
C ALA A 32 -8.41 24.46 -14.46
N GLY A 33 -9.12 25.29 -13.69
CA GLY A 33 -10.04 24.82 -12.65
C GLY A 33 -11.18 23.90 -13.13
N ASN A 34 -11.68 24.10 -14.35
CA ASN A 34 -12.75 23.26 -14.91
C ASN A 34 -12.21 22.05 -15.70
N LEU A 35 -10.93 22.07 -16.06
CA LEU A 35 -10.28 21.08 -16.91
C LEU A 35 -9.49 20.06 -16.07
N LEU A 36 -8.65 20.54 -15.16
CA LEU A 36 -7.72 19.73 -14.38
C LEU A 36 -8.37 19.26 -13.08
N LYS A 37 -8.37 17.95 -12.85
CA LYS A 37 -8.84 17.36 -11.59
C LYS A 37 -7.70 17.26 -10.58
N TYR A 38 -6.57 16.66 -10.99
CA TYR A 38 -5.38 16.58 -10.15
C TYR A 38 -4.13 16.29 -10.98
N ILE A 39 -2.98 16.62 -10.38
CA ILE A 39 -1.65 16.18 -10.78
C ILE A 39 -1.08 15.39 -9.61
N SER A 40 -0.52 14.21 -9.87
CA SER A 40 0.08 13.37 -8.85
C SER A 40 1.45 12.90 -9.28
N PHE A 41 2.47 13.15 -8.46
CA PHE A 41 3.78 12.53 -8.56
C PHE A 41 3.80 11.36 -7.58
N THR A 42 3.81 10.15 -8.11
CA THR A 42 3.66 8.95 -7.29
C THR A 42 4.40 7.79 -7.93
N ASP A 43 4.83 6.85 -7.10
CA ASP A 43 5.34 5.56 -7.53
C ASP A 43 4.34 4.43 -7.26
N LEU A 44 3.17 4.75 -6.69
CA LEU A 44 2.22 3.75 -6.23
C LEU A 44 1.45 3.09 -7.39
N PRO A 45 1.09 1.81 -7.25
CA PRO A 45 0.19 1.15 -8.19
C PRO A 45 -1.23 1.72 -8.11
N VAL A 46 -1.99 1.52 -9.18
CA VAL A 46 -3.42 1.87 -9.21
C VAL A 46 -4.23 1.01 -8.24
N ASN A 47 -3.86 -0.27 -8.12
CA ASN A 47 -4.49 -1.22 -7.22
C ASN A 47 -3.59 -1.47 -6.01
N PRO A 48 -4.14 -1.57 -4.79
CA PRO A 48 -3.36 -1.92 -3.62
C PRO A 48 -2.71 -3.30 -3.79
N PRO A 49 -1.39 -3.43 -3.54
CA PRO A 49 -0.70 -4.71 -3.65
C PRO A 49 -1.14 -5.66 -2.53
N ARG A 50 -1.22 -6.95 -2.86
CA ARG A 50 -1.72 -8.00 -1.95
C ARG A 50 -0.63 -8.63 -1.11
N ASP A 51 0.60 -8.61 -1.62
CA ASP A 51 1.76 -9.16 -0.96
C ASP A 51 3.02 -8.32 -1.18
N ASP A 52 4.08 -8.68 -0.47
CA ASP A 52 5.37 -7.98 -0.54
C ASP A 52 6.00 -8.01 -1.94
N LYS A 53 5.79 -9.08 -2.71
CA LYS A 53 6.36 -9.22 -4.05
C LYS A 53 5.65 -8.30 -5.03
N GLU A 54 4.32 -8.23 -4.95
CA GLU A 54 3.50 -7.30 -5.71
C GLU A 54 3.83 -5.86 -5.31
N TRP A 55 4.04 -5.58 -4.02
CA TRP A 55 4.51 -4.26 -3.56
C TRP A 55 5.83 -3.88 -4.25
N GLU A 56 6.86 -4.73 -4.20
CA GLU A 56 8.17 -4.41 -4.77
C GLU A 56 8.16 -4.27 -6.29
N SER A 57 7.40 -5.13 -7.00
CA SER A 57 7.34 -5.12 -8.47
C SER A 57 6.43 -4.06 -9.07
N SER A 58 5.53 -3.47 -8.27
CA SER A 58 4.54 -2.49 -8.75
C SER A 58 4.94 -1.03 -8.52
N ILE A 59 6.07 -0.79 -7.84
CA ILE A 59 6.62 0.54 -7.62
C ILE A 59 7.25 1.05 -8.90
N GLU A 60 6.63 2.05 -9.50
CA GLU A 60 7.11 2.69 -10.72
C GLU A 60 6.87 4.20 -10.64
N PRO A 61 7.92 5.04 -10.57
CA PRO A 61 7.80 6.49 -10.53
C PRO A 61 7.08 7.02 -11.77
N LYS A 62 6.01 7.79 -11.56
CA LYS A 62 5.21 8.37 -12.64
C LYS A 62 4.56 9.69 -12.22
N ALA A 63 4.30 10.52 -13.21
CA ALA A 63 3.44 11.69 -13.08
C ALA A 63 2.09 11.39 -13.74
N ILE A 64 1.00 11.60 -13.00
CA ILE A 64 -0.37 11.37 -13.47
C ILE A 64 -1.07 12.71 -13.56
N ILE A 65 -1.55 13.05 -14.75
CA ILE A 65 -2.42 14.21 -14.99
C ILE A 65 -3.82 13.68 -15.25
N ARG A 66 -4.76 13.97 -14.34
CA ARG A 66 -6.18 13.63 -14.51
C ARG A 66 -6.93 14.89 -14.90
N CYS A 67 -7.52 14.90 -16.09
CA CYS A 67 -8.33 16.01 -16.59
C CYS A 67 -9.67 15.53 -17.16
N ALA A 68 -10.58 16.46 -17.39
CA ALA A 68 -11.73 16.28 -18.28
C ALA A 68 -11.27 16.24 -19.75
N VAL A 69 -12.09 15.66 -20.62
CA VAL A 69 -11.79 15.63 -22.06
C VAL A 69 -11.92 17.04 -22.63
N PRO A 70 -10.85 17.62 -23.23
CA PRO A 70 -10.91 18.95 -23.84
C PRO A 70 -11.99 19.01 -24.93
N GLN A 71 -12.84 20.02 -24.89
CA GLN A 71 -13.96 20.24 -25.82
C GLN A 71 -13.64 21.30 -26.89
N ASN A 72 -12.64 22.14 -26.66
CA ASN A 72 -12.28 23.25 -27.53
C ASN A 72 -10.76 23.46 -27.61
N GLU A 73 -10.32 24.27 -28.57
CA GLU A 73 -8.90 24.52 -28.82
C GLU A 73 -8.20 25.20 -27.64
N ASN A 74 -8.92 26.06 -26.89
CA ASN A 74 -8.36 26.74 -25.72
C ASN A 74 -8.06 25.75 -24.59
N GLU A 75 -8.97 24.80 -24.33
CA GLU A 75 -8.74 23.72 -23.35
C GLU A 75 -7.60 22.80 -23.78
N LEU A 76 -7.47 22.52 -25.08
CA LEU A 76 -6.35 21.73 -25.59
C LEU A 76 -5.00 22.46 -25.41
N LYS A 77 -4.96 23.77 -25.69
CA LYS A 77 -3.79 24.63 -25.43
C LYS A 77 -3.44 24.65 -23.94
N LEU A 78 -4.45 24.76 -23.08
CA LEU A 78 -4.27 24.73 -21.64
C LEU A 78 -3.75 23.38 -21.15
N LEU A 79 -4.24 22.26 -21.71
CA LEU A 79 -3.71 20.93 -21.41
C LEU A 79 -2.23 20.81 -21.79
N ASN A 80 -1.82 21.34 -22.95
CA ASN A 80 -0.41 21.36 -23.34
C ASN A 80 0.44 22.17 -22.36
N GLN A 81 -0.05 23.32 -21.89
CA GLN A 81 0.64 24.10 -20.86
C GLN A 81 0.78 23.33 -19.53
N ILE A 82 -0.25 22.60 -19.13
CA ILE A 82 -0.19 21.73 -17.93
C ILE A 82 0.84 20.61 -18.11
N ILE A 83 0.90 19.99 -19.29
CA ILE A 83 1.88 18.95 -19.59
C ILE A 83 3.31 19.55 -19.54
N SER A 84 3.53 20.69 -20.20
CA SER A 84 4.83 21.38 -20.17
C SER A 84 5.26 21.74 -18.75
N LEU A 85 4.34 22.20 -17.90
CA LEU A 85 4.60 22.48 -16.49
C LEU A 85 5.07 21.23 -15.73
N VAL A 86 4.43 20.08 -15.94
CA VAL A 86 4.81 18.83 -15.27
C VAL A 86 6.18 18.34 -15.76
N VAL A 87 6.47 18.48 -17.06
CA VAL A 87 7.77 18.14 -17.65
C VAL A 87 8.87 19.06 -17.08
N GLU A 88 8.64 20.37 -17.01
CA GLU A 88 9.57 21.34 -16.42
C GLU A 88 9.95 20.96 -14.98
N ILE A 89 8.97 20.54 -14.18
CA ILE A 89 9.21 20.08 -12.80
C ILE A 89 10.13 18.84 -12.79
N TYR A 90 9.88 17.88 -13.69
CA TYR A 90 10.65 16.65 -13.77
C TYR A 90 12.09 16.91 -14.23
N ASP A 91 12.25 17.76 -15.25
CA ASP A 91 13.55 18.16 -15.80
C ASP A 91 14.36 18.93 -14.75
N GLY A 92 13.74 19.91 -14.08
CA GLY A 92 14.38 20.69 -13.02
C GLY A 92 14.86 19.82 -11.86
N PHE A 93 14.01 18.88 -11.39
CA PHE A 93 14.41 17.94 -10.35
C PHE A 93 15.53 17.02 -10.79
N THR A 94 15.45 16.47 -12.01
CA THR A 94 16.47 15.56 -12.54
C THR A 94 17.80 16.28 -12.72
N GLN A 95 17.78 17.52 -13.19
CA GLN A 95 18.97 18.34 -13.32
C GLN A 95 19.64 18.57 -11.96
N ASP A 96 18.88 19.00 -10.94
CA ASP A 96 19.41 19.20 -9.60
C ASP A 96 20.00 17.91 -9.01
N LEU A 97 19.32 16.78 -9.23
CA LEU A 97 19.75 15.47 -8.74
C LEU A 97 21.07 15.04 -9.38
N VAL A 98 21.19 15.15 -10.71
CA VAL A 98 22.40 14.76 -11.45
C VAL A 98 23.57 15.69 -11.14
N GLN A 99 23.31 16.98 -10.98
CA GLN A 99 24.34 17.99 -10.68
C GLN A 99 24.69 18.07 -9.19
N GLN A 100 24.03 17.27 -8.33
CA GLN A 100 24.19 17.33 -6.87
C GLN A 100 24.03 18.76 -6.32
N SER A 101 23.01 19.46 -6.85
CA SER A 101 22.73 20.85 -6.53
C SER A 101 22.51 21.03 -5.02
N PRO A 102 23.12 22.05 -4.38
CA PRO A 102 22.87 22.35 -2.98
C PRO A 102 21.43 22.81 -2.73
N ASN A 103 20.71 23.17 -3.80
CA ASN A 103 19.32 23.59 -3.75
C ASN A 103 18.33 22.43 -3.93
N LEU A 104 18.80 21.19 -4.07
CA LEU A 104 17.93 20.02 -4.23
C LEU A 104 16.83 20.00 -3.18
N PHE A 105 15.58 20.05 -3.64
CA PHE A 105 14.43 20.13 -2.75
C PHE A 105 14.30 18.90 -1.84
N ILE A 106 14.63 17.73 -2.38
CA ILE A 106 14.54 16.46 -1.66
C ILE A 106 15.78 16.29 -0.77
N THR A 107 15.63 16.65 0.50
CA THR A 107 16.68 16.50 1.51
C THR A 107 16.70 15.08 2.11
N ASN A 108 17.81 14.74 2.78
CA ASN A 108 17.96 13.46 3.49
C ASN A 108 16.91 13.25 4.60
N ASP A 109 16.40 14.31 5.24
CA ASP A 109 15.34 14.19 6.24
C ASP A 109 14.02 13.76 5.58
N ILE A 110 13.65 14.40 4.46
CA ILE A 110 12.47 14.03 3.67
C ILE A 110 12.59 12.57 3.21
N LEU A 111 13.75 12.16 2.68
CA LEU A 111 13.98 10.79 2.23
C LEU A 111 13.83 9.75 3.35
N LYS A 112 14.36 10.04 4.55
CA LYS A 112 14.22 9.16 5.72
C LYS A 112 12.76 9.02 6.14
N ARG A 113 12.01 10.12 6.19
CA ARG A 113 10.57 10.10 6.53
C ARG A 113 9.76 9.30 5.53
N THR A 114 9.98 9.53 4.23
CA THR A 114 9.29 8.80 3.16
C THR A 114 9.63 7.31 3.18
N THR A 115 10.91 6.95 3.38
CA THR A 115 11.34 5.55 3.50
C THR A 115 10.72 4.86 4.71
N ASN A 116 10.68 5.55 5.87
CA ASN A 116 10.04 5.03 7.07
C ASN A 116 8.53 4.80 6.88
N LEU A 117 7.85 5.73 6.20
CA LEU A 117 6.44 5.59 5.88
C LEU A 117 6.19 4.37 4.99
N ARG A 118 6.98 4.20 3.91
CA ARG A 118 6.91 3.00 3.06
C ARG A 118 7.11 1.71 3.86
N GLN A 119 8.08 1.69 4.78
CA GLN A 119 8.32 0.52 5.62
C GLN A 119 7.15 0.22 6.56
N GLN A 120 6.49 1.24 7.08
CA GLN A 120 5.29 1.09 7.92
C GLN A 120 4.12 0.49 7.13
N GLU A 121 3.87 0.97 5.91
CA GLU A 121 2.82 0.42 5.04
C GLU A 121 3.12 -1.03 4.64
N LEU A 122 4.37 -1.34 4.26
CA LEU A 122 4.80 -2.70 3.96
C LEU A 122 4.59 -3.65 5.16
N ASN A 123 4.88 -3.18 6.38
CA ASN A 123 4.67 -3.98 7.59
C ASN A 123 3.18 -4.28 7.85
N LYS A 124 2.27 -3.39 7.45
CA LYS A 124 0.82 -3.65 7.53
C LYS A 124 0.41 -4.76 6.57
N ILE A 125 0.92 -4.73 5.33
CA ILE A 125 0.68 -5.78 4.32
C ILE A 125 1.18 -7.13 4.86
N LYS A 126 2.42 -7.20 5.34
CA LYS A 126 2.99 -8.41 5.96
C LYS A 126 2.14 -8.97 7.10
N LYS A 127 1.60 -8.09 7.94
CA LYS A 127 0.73 -8.48 9.05
C LYS A 127 -0.57 -9.09 8.53
N PHE A 128 -1.21 -8.42 7.58
CA PHE A 128 -2.45 -8.90 6.95
C PHE A 128 -2.26 -10.26 6.26
N MET A 129 -1.14 -10.46 5.57
CA MET A 129 -0.79 -11.75 4.96
C MET A 129 -0.69 -12.87 6.00
N LYS A 130 0.05 -12.63 7.10
CA LYS A 130 0.20 -13.62 8.17
C LYS A 130 -1.13 -14.00 8.83
N GLU A 131 -2.01 -13.01 9.02
CA GLU A 131 -3.35 -13.25 9.56
C GLU A 131 -4.17 -14.12 8.59
N THR A 132 -4.15 -13.79 7.31
CA THR A 132 -4.84 -14.55 6.25
C THR A 132 -4.31 -15.99 6.13
N GLU A 133 -3.00 -16.19 6.15
CA GLU A 133 -2.39 -17.53 6.12
C GLU A 133 -2.81 -18.38 7.33
N LEU A 134 -2.86 -17.76 8.51
CA LEU A 134 -3.25 -18.43 9.75
C LEU A 134 -4.74 -18.81 9.74
N GLU A 135 -5.60 -17.99 9.16
CA GLU A 135 -7.02 -18.32 8.96
C GLU A 135 -7.20 -19.47 7.97
N LEU A 136 -6.55 -19.42 6.81
CA LEU A 136 -6.58 -20.49 5.81
C LEU A 136 -6.05 -21.81 6.36
N ALA A 137 -5.00 -21.78 7.19
CA ALA A 137 -4.46 -22.97 7.85
C ALA A 137 -5.45 -23.56 8.87
N LYS A 138 -6.17 -22.72 9.62
CA LYS A 138 -7.22 -23.16 10.54
C LYS A 138 -8.40 -23.78 9.80
N GLU A 139 -8.83 -23.16 8.70
CA GLU A 139 -9.93 -23.66 7.88
C GLU A 139 -9.60 -25.02 7.26
N LYS A 140 -8.44 -25.15 6.60
CA LYS A 140 -7.97 -26.42 6.06
C LYS A 140 -7.87 -27.51 7.13
N LYS A 141 -7.38 -27.17 8.33
CA LYS A 141 -7.31 -28.13 9.45
C LYS A 141 -8.71 -28.57 9.90
N LEU A 142 -9.66 -27.66 9.98
CA LEU A 142 -11.05 -27.94 10.34
C LEU A 142 -11.72 -28.82 9.29
N GLU A 143 -11.51 -28.55 8.00
CA GLU A 143 -12.01 -29.37 6.90
C GLU A 143 -11.44 -30.79 6.93
N LEU A 144 -10.12 -30.93 7.12
CA LEU A 144 -9.47 -32.23 7.26
C LEU A 144 -10.00 -33.00 8.48
N GLU A 145 -10.27 -32.32 9.60
CA GLU A 145 -10.86 -32.96 10.77
C GLU A 145 -12.31 -33.40 10.51
N LYS A 146 -13.12 -32.56 9.85
CA LYS A 146 -14.49 -32.92 9.42
C LYS A 146 -14.49 -34.10 8.45
N ALA A 147 -13.58 -34.11 7.47
CA ALA A 147 -13.43 -35.19 6.50
C ALA A 147 -13.01 -36.50 7.18
N LYS A 148 -12.01 -36.46 8.08
CA LYS A 148 -11.61 -37.62 8.89
C LYS A 148 -12.76 -38.16 9.74
N ARG A 149 -13.54 -37.29 10.39
CA ARG A 149 -14.73 -37.70 11.15
C ARG A 149 -15.79 -38.35 10.24
N ARG A 150 -16.01 -37.83 9.03
CA ARG A 150 -16.93 -38.45 8.04
C ARG A 150 -16.44 -39.84 7.62
N GLN A 151 -15.14 -40.01 7.34
CA GLN A 151 -14.55 -41.30 6.99
C GLN A 151 -14.65 -42.32 8.13
N LEU A 152 -14.35 -41.92 9.37
CA LEU A 152 -14.43 -42.80 10.54
C LEU A 152 -15.86 -43.20 10.90
N LYS A 153 -16.85 -42.31 10.65
CA LYS A 153 -18.28 -42.67 10.74
C LYS A 153 -18.66 -43.70 9.68
N ALA A 154 -18.23 -43.50 8.43
CA ALA A 154 -18.52 -44.43 7.34
C ALA A 154 -17.89 -45.83 7.57
N SER A 155 -16.75 -45.91 8.27
CA SER A 155 -16.08 -47.18 8.58
C SER A 155 -16.56 -47.85 9.88
N GLY A 156 -17.47 -47.25 10.64
CA GLY A 156 -17.98 -47.80 11.90
C GLY A 156 -16.97 -47.83 13.06
N GLN A 157 -15.76 -47.25 12.91
CA GLN A 157 -14.71 -47.27 13.93
C GLN A 157 -14.71 -46.05 14.87
N GLN A 158 -15.66 -45.13 14.68
CA GLN A 158 -15.75 -43.85 15.40
C GLN A 158 -15.75 -44.03 16.92
N GLU A 159 -16.54 -44.96 17.46
CA GLU A 159 -16.67 -45.17 18.91
C GLU A 159 -15.37 -45.65 19.57
N LYS A 160 -14.62 -46.52 18.89
CA LYS A 160 -13.32 -47.03 19.38
C LYS A 160 -12.25 -45.94 19.42
N VAL A 161 -12.28 -45.00 18.46
CA VAL A 161 -11.36 -43.86 18.42
C VAL A 161 -11.72 -42.82 19.49
N ASP A 162 -13.01 -42.56 19.69
CA ASP A 162 -13.49 -41.58 20.68
C ASP A 162 -13.21 -42.03 22.13
N GLN A 163 -13.37 -43.33 22.43
CA GLN A 163 -12.98 -43.89 23.73
C GLN A 163 -11.48 -43.73 24.00
N LYS A 164 -10.61 -44.09 23.05
CA LYS A 164 -9.15 -43.92 23.18
C LYS A 164 -8.73 -42.46 23.38
N MET A 165 -9.41 -41.52 22.72
CA MET A 165 -9.12 -40.09 22.88
C MET A 165 -9.58 -39.55 24.24
N LYS A 166 -10.70 -40.04 24.78
CA LYS A 166 -11.17 -39.72 26.13
C LYS A 166 -10.20 -40.22 27.20
N GLU A 167 -9.76 -41.47 27.11
CA GLU A 167 -8.76 -42.06 28.01
C GLU A 167 -7.43 -41.28 27.99
N LYS A 168 -6.96 -40.86 26.79
CA LYS A 168 -5.74 -40.06 26.65
C LYS A 168 -5.88 -38.66 27.27
N ARG A 169 -7.05 -38.03 27.17
CA ARG A 169 -7.35 -36.73 27.81
C ARG A 169 -7.39 -36.86 29.33
N GLU A 170 -8.07 -37.88 29.85
CA GLU A 170 -8.14 -38.17 31.28
C GLU A 170 -6.75 -38.46 31.87
N ARG A 171 -5.91 -39.24 31.18
CA ARG A 171 -4.51 -39.48 31.60
C ARG A 171 -3.69 -38.18 31.66
N ARG A 172 -3.84 -37.29 30.67
CA ARG A 172 -3.14 -35.98 30.67
C ARG A 172 -3.61 -35.08 31.81
N LEU A 173 -4.91 -35.05 32.11
CA LEU A 173 -5.48 -34.30 33.22
C LEU A 173 -4.98 -34.82 34.57
N LYS A 174 -5.01 -36.14 34.79
CA LYS A 174 -4.48 -36.78 36.00
C LYS A 174 -2.98 -36.50 36.19
N ASN A 175 -2.19 -36.56 35.11
CA ASN A 175 -0.76 -36.24 35.18
C ASN A 175 -0.51 -34.77 35.53
N LYS A 176 -1.27 -33.83 34.96
CA LYS A 176 -1.17 -32.39 35.23
C LYS A 176 -1.61 -32.02 36.66
N GLN A 177 -2.58 -32.75 37.22
CA GLN A 177 -2.99 -32.58 38.61
C GLN A 177 -1.93 -33.13 39.57
N ARG A 178 -1.37 -34.32 39.31
CA ARG A 178 -0.29 -34.90 40.14
C ARG A 178 0.95 -34.02 40.25
N THR A 179 1.33 -33.32 39.19
CA THR A 179 2.48 -32.39 39.19
C THR A 179 2.22 -31.07 39.92
N ARG A 180 0.97 -30.77 40.31
CA ARG A 180 0.64 -29.58 41.12
C ARG A 180 0.60 -29.86 42.62
N PHE A 181 0.62 -31.14 43.02
CA PHE A 181 0.58 -31.59 44.42
C PHE A 181 1.92 -32.19 44.90
N GLN A 182 2.97 -32.08 44.08
CA GLN A 182 4.38 -32.23 44.44
C GLN A 182 5.03 -30.84 44.44
#